data_AF-A0A4R2L717-F1
#
_entry.id   AF-A0A4R2L717-F1
#
_cell.length_a   1.000
_cell.length_b   1.000
_cell.length_c   1.000
_cell.angle_alpha   90.00
_cell.angle_beta   90.00
_cell.angle_gamma   90.00
#
_symmetry.space_group_name_H-M   'P 1'
#
loop_
_entity.id
_entity.type
_entity.pdbx_description
1 polymer ?
#
loop_
_entity_poly.entity_id
_entity_poly.type
_entity_poly.pdbx_seq_one_letter_code
_entity_poly.pdbx_strand_id
1 'polypeptide(L)'
;MFSWLRGRKKPDTDGKVTLHEAFTEGGLEYRAAGDGVPVVAVDWLRTPESFAEWERVTLLAQIEEEGYAVAMDDALLLGWGEAYQLRESAEYRGCDALLGLPELAAVAPMLHASGSVGDPGFELSLGWLAPDARPVALERTGAVTVLGGVPRLLPAAAWRLVVAVRDFARRASEERTQAEQERAWAHIRQLATAAGARLDLYLERTVILTAAELDLALRHVDVSGTDVVEVAPLIAGAPPELWLDRFDAYADVQPHYDLTTAEGGRIRVIVEPDAAAVLREIKRMPGRRVSGRRAEAFLRNPYALLGESMGNVVPPERFEAARAQAGVRFYEFYCAAERDGDGRIVAVRVQIGIADDETAVLPALRLESRATAHAFMNALAAALDGSEPCFRWGRQTLELRGDAAETLQRLYGWLAEPWSGEPTLTYGELAELSNYAPRVLGIGAHQPRYVPYLARKDDGQGWVPENFGVRRQPCHGYRRADHDADPRGGHRGTEGLACNEARDRCPIQAGRLAGGSVVGRGCCAGQHLPRGNPRAYCRFAG
;
A
#
# COMPACT_ATOMS: atom_id res chain seq x y z
N MET A 1 18.09 37.93 8.67
CA MET A 1 17.34 39.20 8.53
C MET A 1 15.95 38.86 8.00
N PHE A 2 14.97 38.88 8.90
CA PHE A 2 13.61 38.41 8.69
C PHE A 2 12.91 39.19 7.56
N SER A 3 12.06 38.53 6.78
CA SER A 3 11.37 39.12 5.62
C SER A 3 10.54 40.36 5.99
N TRP A 4 9.92 40.37 7.16
CA TRP A 4 9.12 41.48 7.70
C TRP A 4 9.96 42.67 8.23
N LEU A 5 11.26 42.46 8.53
CA LEU A 5 12.21 43.53 8.85
C LEU A 5 12.87 44.13 7.61
N ARG A 6 12.78 43.49 6.43
CA ARG A 6 13.44 43.98 5.21
C ARG A 6 12.77 45.27 4.74
N GLY A 7 13.54 46.37 4.78
CA GLY A 7 13.13 47.68 4.27
C GLY A 7 12.76 48.70 5.35
N ARG A 8 12.63 48.30 6.63
CA ARG A 8 12.49 49.26 7.74
C ARG A 8 13.87 49.82 8.09
N LYS A 9 14.02 51.15 8.02
CA LYS A 9 15.26 51.84 8.46
C LYS A 9 15.25 51.97 9.98
N LYS A 10 16.43 51.82 10.60
CA LYS A 10 16.61 52.09 12.03
C LYS A 10 16.08 53.51 12.35
N PRO A 11 15.11 53.65 13.25
CA PRO A 11 14.58 54.95 13.63
C PRO A 11 15.62 55.78 14.40
N ASP A 12 15.53 57.10 14.29
CA ASP A 12 16.33 58.05 15.08
C ASP A 12 15.72 58.13 16.49
N THR A 13 16.16 57.23 17.36
CA THR A 13 15.55 57.00 18.68
C THR A 13 16.15 57.93 19.72
N ASP A 14 15.35 58.83 20.29
CA ASP A 14 15.70 59.64 21.46
C ASP A 14 15.57 58.85 22.79
N GLY A 15 15.24 57.55 22.72
CA GLY A 15 15.40 56.57 23.82
C GLY A 15 14.54 56.80 25.07
N LYS A 16 13.37 57.44 24.96
CA LYS A 16 12.56 57.86 26.12
C LYS A 16 11.74 56.74 26.78
N VAL A 17 11.55 55.60 26.11
CA VAL A 17 10.75 54.49 26.61
C VAL A 17 11.59 53.22 26.73
N THR A 18 11.57 52.60 27.90
CA THR A 18 12.28 51.34 28.18
C THR A 18 11.31 50.17 28.18
N LEU A 19 11.72 49.06 27.56
CA LEU A 19 10.99 47.79 27.59
C LEU A 19 11.54 46.91 28.73
N HIS A 20 10.66 46.35 29.52
CA HIS A 20 10.96 45.44 30.62
C HIS A 20 10.33 44.09 30.33
N GLU A 21 11.13 43.04 30.43
CA GLU A 21 10.69 41.64 30.32
C GLU A 21 10.61 40.99 31.71
N ALA A 22 9.61 40.13 31.92
CA ALA A 22 9.51 39.32 33.12
C ALA A 22 8.98 37.91 32.78
N PHE A 23 9.58 36.89 33.40
CA PHE A 23 9.08 35.52 33.32
C PHE A 23 8.04 35.28 34.41
N THR A 24 6.87 34.77 34.04
CA THR A 24 5.78 34.45 34.98
C THR A 24 5.38 32.97 34.86
N GLU A 25 4.51 32.50 35.76
CA GLU A 25 3.94 31.15 35.65
C GLU A 25 3.15 30.95 34.33
N GLY A 26 2.58 32.03 33.78
CA GLY A 26 1.75 31.98 32.57
C GLY A 26 2.51 32.17 31.26
N GLY A 27 3.62 32.92 31.26
CA GLY A 27 4.33 33.26 30.03
C GLY A 27 5.45 34.27 30.22
N LEU A 28 5.77 34.97 29.12
CA LEU A 28 6.61 36.16 29.11
C LEU A 28 5.71 37.39 29.13
N GLU A 29 5.92 38.26 30.12
CA GLU A 29 5.27 39.56 30.18
C GLU A 29 6.24 40.66 29.74
N TYR A 30 5.75 41.54 28.86
CA TYR A 30 6.48 42.71 28.39
C TYR A 30 5.76 43.97 28.84
N ARG A 31 6.45 44.87 29.53
CA ARG A 31 5.92 46.16 30.01
C ARG A 31 6.80 47.30 29.51
N ALA A 32 6.19 48.41 29.15
CA ALA A 32 6.92 49.61 28.75
C ALA A 32 6.77 50.72 29.78
N ALA A 33 7.85 51.46 30.03
CA ALA A 33 7.83 52.64 30.90
C ALA A 33 8.48 53.85 30.19
N GLY A 34 7.76 54.97 30.14
CA GLY A 34 8.26 56.26 29.67
C GLY A 34 8.49 57.20 30.84
N ASP A 35 9.70 57.72 31.02
CA ASP A 35 10.08 58.55 32.18
C ASP A 35 9.70 57.93 33.56
N GLY A 36 9.70 56.59 33.65
CA GLY A 36 9.32 55.83 34.85
C GLY A 36 7.82 55.61 35.04
N VAL A 37 6.97 56.03 34.10
CA VAL A 37 5.51 55.83 34.13
C VAL A 37 5.12 54.68 33.19
N PRO A 38 4.32 53.69 33.64
CA PRO A 38 3.82 52.63 32.77
C PRO A 38 3.04 53.17 31.57
N VAL A 39 3.27 52.57 30.40
CA VAL A 39 2.58 52.90 29.14
C VAL A 39 1.61 51.78 28.81
N VAL A 40 0.41 52.15 28.32
CA VAL A 40 -0.63 51.19 27.91
C VAL A 40 -0.11 50.29 26.79
N ALA A 41 -0.38 48.98 26.87
CA ALA A 41 0.17 47.97 25.97
C ALA A 41 -0.05 48.30 24.49
N VAL A 42 -1.31 48.59 24.15
CA VAL A 42 -1.75 48.89 22.78
C VAL A 42 -1.04 50.12 22.21
N ASP A 43 -0.75 51.13 23.04
CA ASP A 43 -0.16 52.38 22.57
C ASP A 43 1.32 52.22 22.24
N TRP A 44 2.06 51.48 23.07
CA TRP A 44 3.49 51.29 22.82
C TRP A 44 3.80 50.26 21.74
N LEU A 45 2.93 49.25 21.55
CA LEU A 45 3.03 48.31 20.43
C LEU A 45 2.88 49.00 19.06
N ARG A 46 2.10 50.09 19.01
CA ARG A 46 1.88 50.90 17.80
C ARG A 46 2.97 51.91 17.52
N THR A 47 3.92 52.11 18.44
CA THR A 47 5.01 53.07 18.30
C THR A 47 6.40 52.44 18.52
N PRO A 48 6.78 51.35 17.79
CA PRO A 48 8.07 50.67 17.97
C PRO A 48 9.28 51.60 17.82
N GLU A 49 9.17 52.65 17.00
CA GLU A 49 10.21 53.64 16.76
C GLU A 49 10.60 54.47 17.99
N SER A 50 9.80 54.43 19.06
CA SER A 50 10.09 55.11 20.33
C SER A 50 11.10 54.35 21.19
N PHE A 51 11.41 53.10 20.84
CA PHE A 51 12.26 52.20 21.63
C PHE A 51 13.64 52.02 21.00
N ALA A 52 14.68 51.97 21.84
CA ALA A 52 16.01 51.53 21.38
C ALA A 52 15.98 50.08 20.83
N GLU A 53 15.13 49.22 21.42
CA GLU A 53 14.85 47.85 21.02
C GLU A 53 13.71 47.76 19.97
N TRP A 54 13.62 48.70 19.03
CA TRP A 54 12.52 48.79 18.06
C TRP A 54 12.24 47.49 17.28
N GLU A 55 13.27 46.68 16.98
CA GLU A 55 13.13 45.39 16.29
C GLU A 55 12.32 44.40 17.13
N ARG A 56 12.57 44.39 18.43
CA ARG A 56 11.85 43.56 19.40
C ARG A 56 10.41 44.04 19.53
N VAL A 57 10.18 45.34 19.70
CA VAL A 57 8.82 45.89 19.80
C VAL A 57 8.02 45.66 18.52
N THR A 58 8.67 45.73 17.35
CA THR A 58 8.04 45.40 16.07
C THR A 58 7.61 43.94 16.01
N LEU A 59 8.47 43.02 16.47
CA LEU A 59 8.11 41.60 16.58
C LEU A 59 6.92 41.39 17.51
N LEU A 60 6.94 42.03 18.69
CA LEU A 60 5.89 41.93 19.69
C LEU A 60 4.54 42.43 19.16
N ALA A 61 4.52 43.53 18.40
CA ALA A 61 3.32 44.02 17.74
C ALA A 61 2.79 43.01 16.71
N GLN A 62 3.67 42.41 15.92
CA GLN A 62 3.25 41.45 14.90
C GLN A 62 2.68 40.15 15.51
N ILE A 63 3.31 39.58 16.54
CA ILE A 63 2.80 38.37 17.18
C ILE A 63 1.49 38.62 17.95
N GLU A 64 1.25 39.87 18.39
CA GLU A 64 -0.04 40.29 18.95
C GLU A 64 -1.12 40.36 17.87
N GLU A 65 -0.84 41.00 16.73
CA GLU A 65 -1.76 41.07 15.58
C GLU A 65 -2.12 39.68 15.04
N GLU A 66 -1.18 38.73 15.07
CA GLU A 66 -1.39 37.33 14.65
C GLU A 66 -2.07 36.47 15.73
N GLY A 67 -2.29 37.00 16.94
CA GLY A 67 -3.00 36.33 18.03
C GLY A 67 -2.16 35.36 18.87
N TYR A 68 -0.84 35.38 18.76
CA TYR A 68 0.07 34.61 19.62
C TYR A 68 0.29 35.25 21.00
N ALA A 69 0.09 36.56 21.12
CA ALA A 69 0.21 37.29 22.37
C ALA A 69 -1.04 38.13 22.64
N VAL A 70 -1.34 38.36 23.92
CA VAL A 70 -2.53 39.11 24.34
C VAL A 70 -2.11 40.39 25.03
N ALA A 71 -2.52 41.54 24.49
CA ALA A 71 -2.36 42.83 25.14
C ALA A 71 -3.32 42.95 26.34
N MET A 72 -2.75 43.19 27.51
CA MET A 72 -3.44 43.58 28.74
C MET A 72 -3.35 45.11 28.90
N ASP A 73 -3.80 45.67 30.02
CA ASP A 73 -3.80 47.12 30.23
C ASP A 73 -2.41 47.75 30.06
N ASP A 74 -1.40 47.26 30.79
CA ASP A 74 -0.04 47.82 30.79
C ASP A 74 1.05 46.80 30.39
N ALA A 75 0.64 45.61 29.95
CA ALA A 75 1.55 44.52 29.59
C ALA A 75 1.09 43.77 28.34
N LEU A 76 2.03 43.19 27.61
CA LEU A 76 1.77 42.16 26.61
C LEU A 76 2.13 40.80 27.20
N LEU A 77 1.23 39.83 27.15
CA LEU A 77 1.47 38.45 27.59
C LEU A 77 1.65 37.52 26.39
N LEU A 78 2.83 36.92 26.28
CA LEU A 78 3.07 35.78 25.40
C LEU A 78 3.03 34.50 26.24
N GLY A 79 1.97 33.71 26.10
CA GLY A 79 1.80 32.47 26.84
C GLY A 79 2.90 31.44 26.50
N TRP A 80 3.23 30.57 27.46
CA TRP A 80 4.29 29.57 27.21
C TRP A 80 3.94 28.61 26.06
N GLY A 81 2.66 28.27 25.89
CA GLY A 81 2.22 27.42 24.78
C GLY A 81 2.52 28.06 23.42
N GLU A 82 2.14 29.32 23.27
CA GLU A 82 2.34 30.14 22.08
C GLU A 82 3.83 30.42 21.85
N ALA A 83 4.61 30.66 22.91
CA ALA A 83 6.06 30.82 22.81
C ALA A 83 6.73 29.57 22.20
N TYR A 84 6.36 28.36 22.61
CA TYR A 84 6.89 27.14 21.99
C TYR A 84 6.39 26.94 20.55
N GLN A 85 5.13 27.31 20.25
CA GLN A 85 4.63 27.27 18.88
C GLN A 85 5.42 28.20 17.94
N LEU A 86 5.72 29.43 18.38
CA LEU A 86 6.56 30.37 17.62
C LEU A 86 7.95 29.78 17.35
N ARG A 87 8.56 29.09 18.32
CA ARG A 87 9.87 28.44 18.13
C ARG A 87 9.85 27.30 17.12
N GLU A 88 8.75 26.56 17.06
CA GLU A 88 8.57 25.46 16.11
C GLU A 88 8.18 25.98 14.70
N SER A 89 7.69 27.21 14.59
CA SER A 89 7.32 27.84 13.33
C SER A 89 8.53 28.13 12.43
N ALA A 90 8.38 27.83 11.14
CA ALA A 90 9.39 28.16 10.13
C ALA A 90 9.56 29.67 9.93
N GLU A 91 8.50 30.46 10.15
CA GLU A 91 8.49 31.91 9.94
C GLU A 91 9.24 32.66 11.03
N TYR A 92 9.12 32.19 12.28
CA TYR A 92 9.71 32.80 13.47
C TYR A 92 11.04 32.16 13.90
N ARG A 93 11.60 31.29 13.05
CA ARG A 93 12.85 30.60 13.34
C ARG A 93 13.99 31.58 13.61
N GLY A 94 14.52 31.54 14.83
CA GLY A 94 15.63 32.40 15.27
C GLY A 94 15.20 33.70 15.95
N CYS A 95 13.90 33.90 16.21
CA CYS A 95 13.39 35.04 16.99
C CYS A 95 13.65 34.91 18.50
N ASP A 96 14.20 33.81 18.99
CA ASP A 96 14.42 33.55 20.42
C ASP A 96 15.08 34.72 21.16
N ALA A 97 16.15 35.29 20.58
CA ALA A 97 16.85 36.43 21.16
C ALA A 97 16.01 37.71 21.17
N LEU A 98 15.19 37.95 20.14
CA LEU A 98 14.28 39.10 20.09
C LEU A 98 13.13 38.94 21.08
N LEU A 99 12.66 37.71 21.33
CA LEU A 99 11.65 37.44 22.35
C LEU A 99 12.24 37.49 23.78
N GLY A 100 13.56 37.47 23.95
CA GLY A 100 14.18 37.36 25.27
C GLY A 100 14.07 35.96 25.87
N LEU A 101 13.93 34.94 25.01
CA LEU A 101 13.88 33.56 25.46
C LEU A 101 15.29 33.09 25.85
N PRO A 102 15.47 32.52 27.06
CA PRO A 102 16.76 31.98 27.46
C PRO A 102 17.14 30.72 26.67
N GLU A 103 18.42 30.36 26.74
CA GLU A 103 18.91 29.08 26.21
C GLU A 103 18.26 27.88 26.91
N LEU A 104 18.19 26.75 26.20
CA LEU A 104 17.59 25.53 26.74
C LEU A 104 18.39 24.95 27.92
N ALA A 105 17.67 24.51 28.94
CA ALA A 105 18.21 23.77 30.07
C ALA A 105 18.52 22.33 29.63
N ALA A 106 19.75 21.88 29.91
CA ALA A 106 20.15 20.50 29.73
C ALA A 106 19.77 19.69 30.98
N VAL A 107 18.46 19.46 31.20
CA VAL A 107 17.93 18.70 32.32
C VAL A 107 16.89 17.69 31.85
N ALA A 108 16.80 16.55 32.51
CA ALA A 108 15.78 15.53 32.27
C ALA A 108 14.80 15.49 33.46
N PRO A 109 13.48 15.41 33.22
CA PRO A 109 12.53 15.23 34.30
C PRO A 109 12.65 13.86 34.96
N MET A 110 12.21 13.75 36.21
CA MET A 110 12.09 12.49 36.94
C MET A 110 10.74 12.45 37.65
N LEU A 111 9.95 11.40 37.46
CA LEU A 111 8.65 11.22 38.10
C LEU A 111 8.72 10.17 39.20
N HIS A 112 8.11 10.49 40.34
CA HIS A 112 7.88 9.53 41.42
C HIS A 112 6.40 9.47 41.76
N ALA A 113 5.93 8.26 42.01
CA ALA A 113 4.60 7.95 42.50
C ALA A 113 4.56 7.91 44.02
N SER A 114 3.44 8.35 44.58
CA SER A 114 3.00 8.01 45.93
C SER A 114 1.61 7.39 45.85
N GLY A 115 1.40 6.24 46.48
CA GLY A 115 0.17 5.45 46.35
C GLY A 115 0.09 4.63 45.06
N SER A 116 -1.04 3.97 44.83
CA SER A 116 -1.30 3.17 43.62
C SER A 116 -2.20 3.93 42.65
N VAL A 117 -1.95 3.85 41.34
CA VAL A 117 -2.70 4.60 40.29
C VAL A 117 -4.23 4.50 40.44
N GLY A 118 -4.76 3.36 40.90
CA GLY A 118 -6.21 3.20 41.07
C GLY A 118 -6.80 3.90 42.29
N ASP A 119 -5.97 4.34 43.24
CA ASP A 119 -6.41 4.91 44.51
C ASP A 119 -6.67 6.42 44.37
N PRO A 120 -7.68 6.97 45.06
CA PRO A 120 -7.92 8.42 45.07
C PRO A 120 -6.73 9.23 45.62
N GLY A 121 -5.90 8.62 46.47
CA GLY A 121 -4.70 9.24 47.04
C GLY A 121 -3.45 9.13 46.18
N PHE A 122 -3.54 8.67 44.93
CA PHE A 122 -2.40 8.60 44.03
C PHE A 122 -1.89 10.00 43.67
N GLU A 123 -0.60 10.22 43.88
CA GLU A 123 0.09 11.47 43.63
C GLU A 123 1.34 11.26 42.77
N LEU A 124 1.64 12.27 41.95
CA LEU A 124 2.84 12.33 41.13
C LEU A 124 3.68 13.53 41.57
N SER A 125 4.95 13.30 41.82
CA SER A 125 5.92 14.34 42.12
C SER A 125 6.99 14.43 41.03
N LEU A 126 7.42 15.65 40.73
CA LEU A 126 8.40 15.94 39.70
C LEU A 126 9.75 16.32 40.34
N GLY A 127 10.80 15.62 39.95
CA GLY A 127 12.20 15.96 40.19
C GLY A 127 12.93 16.20 38.86
N TRP A 128 14.22 16.51 38.96
CA TRP A 128 15.07 16.82 37.81
C TRP A 128 16.42 16.16 37.92
N LEU A 129 16.99 15.80 36.78
CA LEU A 129 18.31 15.21 36.63
C LEU A 129 19.17 16.10 35.74
N ALA A 130 20.41 16.34 36.16
CA ALA A 130 21.44 16.94 35.33
C ALA A 130 21.90 15.96 34.23
N PRO A 131 22.69 16.40 33.21
CA PRO A 131 23.13 15.54 32.12
C PRO A 131 23.92 14.29 32.53
N ASP A 132 24.52 14.33 33.72
CA ASP A 132 25.25 13.21 34.34
C ASP A 132 24.36 12.31 35.21
N ALA A 133 23.04 12.43 35.07
CA ALA A 133 22.01 11.68 35.80
C ALA A 133 21.99 11.91 37.32
N ARG A 134 22.59 13.00 37.82
CA ARG A 134 22.47 13.37 39.24
C ARG A 134 21.20 14.19 39.51
N PRO A 135 20.48 13.93 40.60
CA PRO A 135 19.37 14.78 41.03
C PRO A 135 19.79 16.23 41.24
N VAL A 136 19.00 17.17 40.72
CA VAL A 136 19.21 18.61 40.86
C VAL A 136 17.92 19.29 41.31
N ALA A 137 18.04 20.24 42.24
CA ALA A 137 16.94 21.11 42.61
C ALA A 137 16.87 22.28 41.63
N LEU A 138 15.67 22.55 41.10
CA LEU A 138 15.42 23.64 40.18
C LEU A 138 14.45 24.63 40.80
N GLU A 139 14.87 25.88 40.92
CA GLU A 139 13.93 26.99 41.08
C GLU A 139 13.33 27.29 39.70
N ARG A 140 12.00 27.23 39.60
CA ARG A 140 11.25 27.36 38.34
C ARG A 140 10.18 28.45 38.48
N THR A 141 10.06 29.26 37.44
CA THR A 141 8.93 30.17 37.22
C THR A 141 8.42 29.95 35.80
N GLY A 142 7.22 29.38 35.67
CA GLY A 142 6.69 28.99 34.35
C GLY A 142 7.62 28.00 33.64
N ALA A 143 7.91 28.22 32.36
CA ALA A 143 8.82 27.34 31.62
C ALA A 143 10.31 27.66 31.84
N VAL A 144 10.66 28.62 32.69
CA VAL A 144 12.05 29.04 32.95
C VAL A 144 12.52 28.52 34.31
N THR A 145 13.78 28.14 34.38
CA THR A 145 14.48 27.73 35.60
C THR A 145 15.81 28.46 35.75
N VAL A 146 16.30 28.60 36.98
CA VAL A 146 17.62 29.19 37.25
C VAL A 146 18.65 28.08 37.46
N LEU A 147 19.65 28.01 36.59
CA LEU A 147 20.76 27.06 36.66
C LEU A 147 22.09 27.82 36.79
N GLY A 148 22.77 27.66 37.93
CA GLY A 148 24.03 28.37 38.21
C GLY A 148 23.88 29.90 38.21
N GLY A 149 22.71 30.41 38.60
CA GLY A 149 22.39 31.85 38.58
C GLY A 149 21.97 32.40 37.21
N VAL A 150 21.90 31.54 36.17
CA VAL A 150 21.53 31.95 34.81
C VAL A 150 20.14 31.38 34.47
N PRO A 151 19.20 32.21 33.96
CA PRO A 151 17.91 31.71 33.49
C PRO A 151 18.10 30.77 32.29
N ARG A 152 17.36 29.67 32.30
CA ARG A 152 17.35 28.64 31.25
C ARG A 152 15.90 28.23 30.99
N LEU A 153 15.57 28.02 29.72
CA LEU A 153 14.24 27.57 29.32
C LEU A 153 14.18 26.04 29.36
N LEU A 154 13.11 25.47 29.90
CA LEU A 154 12.89 24.04 29.80
C LEU A 154 12.69 23.60 28.33
N PRO A 155 13.02 22.36 27.96
CA PRO A 155 12.57 21.81 26.68
C PRO A 155 11.03 21.78 26.60
N ALA A 156 10.45 21.99 25.41
CA ALA A 156 9.00 22.01 25.20
C ALA A 156 8.29 20.76 25.76
N ALA A 157 8.87 19.58 25.52
CA ALA A 157 8.34 18.32 26.03
C ALA A 157 8.35 18.24 27.56
N ALA A 158 9.41 18.73 28.21
CA ALA A 158 9.51 18.80 29.66
C ALA A 158 8.49 19.79 30.24
N TRP A 159 8.27 20.92 29.59
CA TRP A 159 7.26 21.89 30.01
C TRP A 159 5.82 21.34 29.92
N ARG A 160 5.48 20.67 28.80
CA ARG A 160 4.17 20.00 28.66
C ARG A 160 3.94 18.98 29.78
N LEU A 161 4.99 18.22 30.16
CA LEU A 161 4.92 17.30 31.29
C LEU A 161 4.69 18.02 32.63
N VAL A 162 5.41 19.12 32.90
CA VAL A 162 5.23 19.93 34.12
C VAL A 162 3.78 20.40 34.25
N VAL A 163 3.21 20.93 33.15
CA VAL A 163 1.82 21.38 33.10
C VAL A 163 0.87 20.23 33.41
N ALA A 164 1.02 19.08 32.74
CA ALA A 164 0.16 17.92 32.96
C ALA A 164 0.21 17.39 34.41
N VAL A 165 1.39 17.33 35.02
CA VAL A 165 1.54 16.90 36.43
C VAL A 165 0.92 17.92 37.39
N ARG A 166 1.10 19.22 37.14
CA ARG A 166 0.48 20.28 37.94
C ARG A 166 -1.04 20.22 37.86
N ASP A 167 -1.58 20.08 36.65
CA ASP A 167 -3.02 20.05 36.43
C ASP A 167 -3.61 18.77 37.04
N PHE A 168 -2.93 17.64 36.92
CA PHE A 168 -3.26 16.39 37.60
C PHE A 168 -3.38 16.55 39.13
N ALA A 169 -2.45 17.29 39.76
CA ALA A 169 -2.45 17.54 41.20
C ALA A 169 -3.59 18.48 41.64
N ARG A 170 -4.05 19.37 40.75
CA ARG A 170 -5.10 20.37 41.03
C ARG A 170 -6.54 19.89 40.81
N ARG A 171 -6.71 18.68 40.27
CA ARG A 171 -8.04 18.06 40.08
C ARG A 171 -8.84 18.03 41.38
N ALA A 172 -10.16 18.08 41.25
CA ALA A 172 -11.07 18.00 42.39
C ALA A 172 -11.15 16.55 42.94
N SER A 173 -11.76 16.34 44.11
CA SER A 173 -11.94 15.00 44.68
C SER A 173 -12.82 14.10 43.82
N GLU A 174 -13.78 14.68 43.11
CA GLU A 174 -14.74 13.97 42.27
C GLU A 174 -14.08 13.42 41.01
N GLU A 175 -12.99 14.04 40.55
CA GLU A 175 -12.20 13.69 39.37
C GLU A 175 -11.05 12.69 39.66
N ARG A 176 -10.99 12.19 40.90
CA ARG A 176 -10.00 11.23 41.39
C ARG A 176 -10.56 9.81 41.47
N THR A 177 -11.42 9.45 40.53
CA THR A 177 -11.87 8.05 40.38
C THR A 177 -10.76 7.19 39.75
N GLN A 178 -10.81 5.87 39.96
CA GLN A 178 -9.85 4.94 39.33
C GLN A 178 -9.74 5.16 37.82
N ALA A 179 -10.87 5.28 37.11
CA ALA A 179 -10.87 5.43 35.66
C ALA A 179 -10.21 6.75 35.20
N GLU A 180 -10.43 7.84 35.92
CA GLU A 180 -9.81 9.14 35.60
C GLU A 180 -8.34 9.18 35.96
N GLN A 181 -7.94 8.55 37.08
CA GLN A 181 -6.53 8.39 37.44
C GLN A 181 -5.78 7.59 36.37
N GLU A 182 -6.35 6.47 35.92
CA GLU A 182 -5.76 5.60 34.92
C GLU A 182 -5.59 6.33 33.58
N ARG A 183 -6.62 7.06 33.12
CA ARG A 183 -6.55 7.88 31.89
C ARG A 183 -5.54 9.01 32.02
N ALA A 184 -5.53 9.72 33.15
CA ALA A 184 -4.60 10.82 33.37
C ALA A 184 -3.16 10.32 33.44
N TRP A 185 -2.91 9.17 34.07
CA TRP A 185 -1.59 8.54 34.06
C TRP A 185 -1.17 8.11 32.65
N ALA A 186 -2.06 7.50 31.86
CA ALA A 186 -1.75 7.15 30.47
C ALA A 186 -1.26 8.37 29.66
N HIS A 187 -1.95 9.50 29.80
CA HIS A 187 -1.57 10.76 29.16
C HIS A 187 -0.22 11.31 29.68
N ILE A 188 -0.04 11.39 31.01
CA ILE A 188 1.20 11.87 31.62
C ILE A 188 2.38 10.99 31.23
N ARG A 189 2.20 9.67 31.15
CA ARG A 189 3.25 8.74 30.77
C ARG A 189 3.68 8.93 29.31
N GLN A 190 2.77 9.26 28.40
CA GLN A 190 3.11 9.62 27.01
C GLN A 190 3.98 10.89 26.99
N LEU A 191 3.59 11.93 27.72
CA LEU A 191 4.37 13.16 27.86
C LEU A 191 5.74 12.91 28.51
N ALA A 192 5.78 12.04 29.53
CA ALA A 192 7.01 11.64 30.20
C ALA A 192 7.98 10.94 29.24
N THR A 193 7.45 10.06 28.39
CA THR A 193 8.25 9.37 27.35
C THR A 193 8.79 10.38 26.34
N ALA A 194 7.95 11.30 25.84
CA ALA A 194 8.36 12.35 24.92
C ALA A 194 9.40 13.32 25.52
N ALA A 195 9.32 13.58 26.83
CA ALA A 195 10.27 14.41 27.56
C ALA A 195 11.56 13.68 27.97
N GLY A 196 11.68 12.37 27.68
CA GLY A 196 12.81 11.56 28.14
C GLY A 196 12.90 11.45 29.66
N ALA A 197 11.77 11.53 30.35
CA ALA A 197 11.73 11.51 31.82
C ALA A 197 12.13 10.15 32.38
N ARG A 198 12.83 10.16 33.51
CA ARG A 198 13.02 8.96 34.34
C ARG A 198 11.76 8.70 35.16
N LEU A 199 11.38 7.44 35.26
CA LEU A 199 10.24 7.00 36.04
C LEU A 199 10.79 6.19 37.22
N ASP A 200 10.14 6.26 38.37
CA ASP A 200 10.43 5.30 39.44
C ASP A 200 10.01 3.87 39.04
N LEU A 201 10.45 2.89 39.83
CA LEU A 201 10.20 1.48 39.54
C LEU A 201 8.70 1.12 39.45
N TYR A 202 7.85 1.81 40.21
CA TYR A 202 6.41 1.58 40.20
C TYR A 202 5.79 2.08 38.89
N LEU A 203 6.12 3.29 38.48
CA LEU A 203 5.65 3.92 37.24
C LEU A 203 6.21 3.22 36.00
N GLU A 204 7.45 2.73 36.05
CA GLU A 204 8.04 1.90 34.99
C GLU A 204 7.26 0.60 34.78
N ARG A 205 6.83 -0.03 35.88
CA ARG A 205 6.13 -1.32 35.86
C ARG A 205 4.61 -1.20 35.73
N THR A 206 4.05 -0.01 35.91
CA THR A 206 2.61 0.26 35.82
C THR A 206 2.31 1.00 34.52
N VAL A 207 2.11 0.25 33.44
CA VAL A 207 1.83 0.80 32.13
C VAL A 207 0.33 0.84 31.92
N ILE A 208 -0.19 2.00 31.55
CA ILE A 208 -1.59 2.15 31.12
C ILE A 208 -1.58 2.63 29.68
N LEU A 209 -2.27 1.87 28.84
CA LEU A 209 -2.42 2.12 27.42
C LEU A 209 -3.89 2.42 27.13
N THR A 210 -4.13 3.36 26.23
CA THR A 210 -5.47 3.63 25.70
C THR A 210 -5.53 3.12 24.27
N ALA A 211 -6.47 2.22 24.00
CA ALA A 211 -6.75 1.73 22.65
C ALA A 211 -7.65 2.73 21.92
N ALA A 212 -7.13 3.91 21.62
CA ALA A 212 -7.79 4.89 20.76
C ALA A 212 -7.57 4.57 19.27
N GLU A 213 -6.38 4.05 18.95
CA GLU A 213 -6.00 3.56 17.63
C GLU A 213 -5.67 2.07 17.70
N LEU A 214 -5.87 1.36 16.59
CA LEU A 214 -5.50 -0.05 16.44
C LEU A 214 -4.63 -0.23 15.21
N ASP A 215 -3.71 -1.20 15.30
CA ASP A 215 -3.08 -1.78 14.13
C ASP A 215 -3.74 -3.13 13.83
N LEU A 216 -3.89 -3.49 12.56
CA LEU A 216 -4.39 -4.80 12.17
C LEU A 216 -3.26 -5.58 11.52
N ALA A 217 -2.86 -6.71 12.09
CA ALA A 217 -2.00 -7.66 11.37
C ALA A 217 -2.88 -8.67 10.64
N LEU A 218 -2.65 -8.83 9.34
CA LEU A 218 -3.41 -9.74 8.49
C LEU A 218 -2.55 -10.94 8.12
N ARG A 219 -3.17 -12.13 8.14
CA ARG A 219 -2.55 -13.35 7.60
C ARG A 219 -3.51 -13.98 6.62
N HIS A 220 -3.11 -14.00 5.34
CA HIS A 220 -3.89 -14.58 4.24
C HIS A 220 -3.36 -15.96 3.89
N VAL A 221 -4.27 -16.93 3.76
CA VAL A 221 -3.98 -18.31 3.35
C VAL A 221 -5.07 -18.77 2.38
N ASP A 222 -4.66 -19.31 1.24
CA ASP A 222 -5.55 -20.03 0.31
C ASP A 222 -5.61 -21.50 0.71
N VAL A 223 -6.79 -21.97 1.15
CA VAL A 223 -7.03 -23.36 1.50
C VAL A 223 -7.96 -23.98 0.48
N SER A 224 -7.40 -24.79 -0.43
CA SER A 224 -8.14 -25.51 -1.47
C SER A 224 -9.00 -24.59 -2.37
N GLY A 225 -8.49 -23.40 -2.71
CA GLY A 225 -9.19 -22.40 -3.53
C GLY A 225 -10.18 -21.54 -2.75
N THR A 226 -10.21 -21.64 -1.42
CA THR A 226 -10.97 -20.73 -0.55
C THR A 226 -10.02 -19.82 0.20
N ASP A 227 -10.15 -18.51 0.00
CA ASP A 227 -9.37 -17.53 0.75
C ASP A 227 -9.78 -17.53 2.21
N VAL A 228 -8.80 -17.56 3.11
CA VAL A 228 -8.96 -17.41 4.55
C VAL A 228 -8.05 -16.28 5.01
N VAL A 229 -8.64 -15.31 5.71
CA VAL A 229 -7.91 -14.19 6.30
C VAL A 229 -8.09 -14.23 7.80
N GLU A 230 -6.99 -14.32 8.52
CA GLU A 230 -6.93 -14.10 9.96
C GLU A 230 -6.60 -12.64 10.24
N VAL A 231 -7.36 -12.03 11.15
CA VAL A 231 -7.22 -10.64 11.56
C VAL A 231 -6.76 -10.59 13.01
N ALA A 232 -5.60 -10.00 13.27
CA ALA A 232 -5.10 -9.81 14.63
C ALA A 232 -5.11 -8.32 14.96
N PRO A 233 -6.02 -7.84 15.84
CA PRO A 233 -5.98 -6.47 16.31
C PRO A 233 -4.82 -6.30 17.29
N LEU A 234 -4.01 -5.27 17.08
CA LEU A 234 -2.83 -4.95 17.88
C LEU A 234 -2.95 -3.55 18.46
N ILE A 235 -2.33 -3.35 19.63
CA ILE A 235 -2.32 -2.08 20.35
C ILE A 235 -0.88 -1.66 20.56
N ALA A 236 -0.54 -0.45 20.15
CA ALA A 236 0.79 0.11 20.31
C ALA A 236 1.24 0.08 21.79
N GLY A 237 2.42 -0.48 22.04
CA GLY A 237 2.99 -0.63 23.39
C GLY A 237 2.53 -1.87 24.16
N ALA A 238 1.52 -2.62 23.69
CA ALA A 238 1.15 -3.91 24.26
C ALA A 238 1.91 -5.05 23.54
N PRO A 239 2.49 -6.03 24.27
CA PRO A 239 3.07 -7.21 23.64
C PRO A 239 2.00 -7.99 22.86
N PRO A 240 2.17 -8.23 21.54
CA PRO A 240 1.13 -8.79 20.69
C PRO A 240 0.54 -10.12 21.18
N GLU A 241 1.40 -11.07 21.55
CA GLU A 241 0.97 -12.40 21.99
C GLU A 241 0.13 -12.32 23.28
N LEU A 242 0.64 -11.61 24.29
CA LEU A 242 -0.03 -11.43 25.57
C LEU A 242 -1.37 -10.69 25.42
N TRP A 243 -1.41 -9.67 24.55
CA TRP A 243 -2.64 -8.96 24.22
C TRP A 243 -3.66 -9.88 23.55
N LEU A 244 -3.27 -10.60 22.49
CA LEU A 244 -4.19 -11.47 21.74
C LEU A 244 -4.72 -12.62 22.61
N ASP A 245 -3.86 -13.27 23.40
CA ASP A 245 -4.26 -14.30 24.36
C ASP A 245 -5.32 -13.79 25.33
N ARG A 246 -5.07 -12.59 25.90
CA ARG A 246 -6.01 -11.98 26.85
C ARG A 246 -7.29 -11.53 26.16
N PHE A 247 -7.20 -10.98 24.95
CA PHE A 247 -8.35 -10.59 24.15
C PHE A 247 -9.23 -11.81 23.88
N ASP A 248 -8.66 -12.90 23.39
CA ASP A 248 -9.37 -14.12 23.00
C ASP A 248 -9.99 -14.89 24.16
N ALA A 249 -9.42 -14.77 25.36
CA ALA A 249 -9.94 -15.41 26.56
C ALA A 249 -11.37 -14.96 26.93
N TYR A 250 -11.83 -13.82 26.43
CA TYR A 250 -13.18 -13.30 26.69
C TYR A 250 -14.10 -13.45 25.47
N ALA A 251 -15.37 -13.79 25.71
CA ALA A 251 -16.38 -13.86 24.64
C ALA A 251 -16.76 -12.48 24.10
N ASP A 252 -16.77 -11.46 24.96
CA ASP A 252 -17.11 -10.07 24.62
C ASP A 252 -15.94 -9.12 24.87
N VAL A 253 -15.96 -7.97 24.21
CA VAL A 253 -14.97 -6.91 24.42
C VAL A 253 -15.14 -6.29 25.79
N GLN A 254 -14.05 -6.28 26.57
CA GLN A 254 -14.03 -5.70 27.91
C GLN A 254 -13.71 -4.20 27.85
N PRO A 255 -14.19 -3.39 28.80
CA PRO A 255 -13.81 -1.98 28.89
C PRO A 255 -12.32 -1.79 29.20
N HIS A 256 -11.69 -2.79 29.82
CA HIS A 256 -10.25 -2.84 30.02
C HIS A 256 -9.72 -4.27 30.05
N TYR A 257 -8.43 -4.43 29.75
CA TYR A 257 -7.70 -5.68 29.85
C TYR A 257 -6.44 -5.50 30.69
N ASP A 258 -6.23 -6.40 31.64
CA ASP A 258 -5.00 -6.44 32.45
C ASP A 258 -4.09 -7.55 31.94
N LEU A 259 -2.87 -7.16 31.55
CA LEU A 259 -1.79 -8.00 31.05
C LEU A 259 -0.66 -8.02 32.08
N THR A 260 -0.12 -9.20 32.37
CA THR A 260 1.02 -9.36 33.29
C THR A 260 2.27 -9.70 32.49
N THR A 261 3.30 -8.86 32.60
CA THR A 261 4.57 -9.09 31.89
C THR A 261 5.41 -10.15 32.62
N ALA A 262 6.33 -10.79 31.90
CA ALA A 262 7.23 -11.80 32.48
C ALA A 262 8.08 -11.26 33.65
N GLU A 263 8.36 -9.96 33.66
CA GLU A 263 9.12 -9.26 34.70
C GLU A 263 8.27 -8.82 35.90
N GLY A 264 7.00 -9.22 35.95
CA GLY A 264 6.07 -8.86 37.02
C GLY A 264 5.48 -7.44 36.90
N GLY A 265 5.62 -6.79 35.75
CA GLY A 265 4.94 -5.55 35.42
C GLY A 265 3.47 -5.77 35.06
N ARG A 266 2.67 -4.71 35.18
CA ARG A 266 1.25 -4.70 34.81
C ARG A 266 1.06 -3.71 33.66
N ILE A 267 0.49 -4.20 32.56
CA ILE A 267 0.01 -3.37 31.45
C ILE A 267 -1.51 -3.42 31.48
N ARG A 268 -2.15 -2.28 31.68
CA ARG A 268 -3.60 -2.16 31.60
C ARG A 268 -3.97 -1.44 30.32
N VAL A 269 -4.80 -2.08 29.51
CA VAL A 269 -5.31 -1.53 28.26
C VAL A 269 -6.74 -1.06 28.51
N ILE A 270 -7.00 0.24 28.38
CA ILE A 270 -8.34 0.83 28.39
C ILE A 270 -8.85 0.86 26.96
N VAL A 271 -10.07 0.37 26.73
CA VAL A 271 -10.65 0.30 25.38
C VAL A 271 -11.61 1.46 25.18
N GLU A 272 -11.32 2.33 24.21
CA GLU A 272 -12.20 3.45 23.86
C GLU A 272 -13.42 2.98 23.06
N PRO A 273 -14.54 3.74 23.03
CA PRO A 273 -15.78 3.31 22.42
C PRO A 273 -15.66 2.87 20.95
N ASP A 274 -14.93 3.63 20.14
CA ASP A 274 -14.74 3.32 18.72
C ASP A 274 -13.91 2.05 18.50
N ALA A 275 -12.80 1.91 19.24
CA ALA A 275 -12.00 0.69 19.18
C ALA A 275 -12.79 -0.51 19.69
N ALA A 276 -13.62 -0.34 20.73
CA ALA A 276 -14.50 -1.40 21.22
C ALA A 276 -15.49 -1.86 20.15
N ALA A 277 -16.04 -0.95 19.32
CA ALA A 277 -16.93 -1.31 18.22
C ALA A 277 -16.22 -2.21 17.19
N VAL A 278 -15.03 -1.80 16.74
CA VAL A 278 -14.21 -2.58 15.79
C VAL A 278 -13.84 -3.94 16.37
N LEU A 279 -13.35 -3.98 17.62
CA LEU A 279 -12.97 -5.22 18.30
C LEU A 279 -14.16 -6.19 18.46
N ARG A 280 -15.38 -5.68 18.67
CA ARG A 280 -16.60 -6.52 18.74
C ARG A 280 -16.90 -7.19 17.41
N GLU A 281 -16.75 -6.48 16.29
CA GLU A 281 -16.91 -7.10 14.97
C GLU A 281 -15.86 -8.18 14.71
N ILE A 282 -14.61 -7.95 15.12
CA ILE A 282 -13.55 -8.97 15.04
C ILE A 282 -13.89 -10.19 15.90
N LYS A 283 -14.44 -10.02 17.11
CA LYS A 283 -14.86 -11.15 17.97
C LYS A 283 -15.99 -11.99 17.38
N ARG A 284 -16.86 -11.40 16.55
CA ARG A 284 -17.91 -12.15 15.84
C ARG A 284 -17.34 -13.11 14.79
N MET A 285 -16.08 -12.95 14.39
CA MET A 285 -15.38 -13.85 13.48
C MET A 285 -14.75 -15.00 14.29
N PRO A 286 -15.17 -16.27 14.09
CA PRO A 286 -14.62 -17.39 14.83
C PRO A 286 -13.10 -17.50 14.63
N GLY A 287 -12.34 -17.47 15.73
CA GLY A 287 -10.87 -17.47 15.69
C GLY A 287 -10.29 -16.26 14.93
N ARG A 288 -11.05 -15.15 14.87
CA ARG A 288 -10.75 -13.93 14.09
C ARG A 288 -10.50 -14.20 12.60
N ARG A 289 -11.19 -15.21 12.05
CA ARG A 289 -11.03 -15.61 10.65
C ARG A 289 -12.28 -15.32 9.84
N VAL A 290 -12.07 -14.78 8.66
CA VAL A 290 -13.07 -14.69 7.60
C VAL A 290 -12.64 -15.57 6.43
N SER A 291 -13.61 -16.15 5.71
CA SER A 291 -13.34 -17.07 4.61
C SER A 291 -14.21 -16.83 3.39
N GLY A 292 -13.74 -17.27 2.22
CA GLY A 292 -14.43 -17.18 0.93
C GLY A 292 -14.79 -15.75 0.56
N ARG A 293 -15.98 -15.56 -0.02
CA ARG A 293 -16.47 -14.23 -0.44
C ARG A 293 -16.41 -13.15 0.65
N ARG A 294 -16.59 -13.52 1.92
CA ARG A 294 -16.49 -12.56 3.04
C ARG A 294 -15.05 -12.12 3.27
N ALA A 295 -14.07 -13.00 3.08
CA ALA A 295 -12.66 -12.64 3.15
C ALA A 295 -12.25 -11.72 2.00
N GLU A 296 -12.70 -12.02 0.78
CA GLU A 296 -12.46 -11.17 -0.39
C GLU A 296 -13.06 -9.76 -0.20
N ALA A 297 -14.31 -9.69 0.26
CA ALA A 297 -14.96 -8.42 0.56
C ALA A 297 -14.22 -7.64 1.67
N PHE A 298 -13.76 -8.33 2.72
CA PHE A 298 -12.98 -7.72 3.80
C PHE A 298 -11.65 -7.13 3.33
N LEU A 299 -10.89 -7.85 2.49
CA LEU A 299 -9.61 -7.37 1.98
C LEU A 299 -9.75 -6.14 1.07
N ARG A 300 -10.92 -5.97 0.46
CA ARG A 300 -11.25 -4.84 -0.43
C ARG A 300 -11.75 -3.64 0.34
N ASN A 301 -12.77 -3.83 1.15
CA ASN A 301 -13.41 -2.77 1.92
C ASN A 301 -13.67 -3.26 3.35
N PRO A 302 -12.66 -3.16 4.22
CA PRO A 302 -12.81 -3.58 5.61
C PRO A 302 -13.77 -2.67 6.38
N TYR A 303 -13.88 -1.39 6.01
CA TYR A 303 -14.75 -0.40 6.65
C TYR A 303 -16.23 -0.77 6.54
N ALA A 304 -16.64 -1.30 5.38
CA ALA A 304 -18.00 -1.80 5.20
C ALA A 304 -18.32 -3.01 6.11
N LEU A 305 -17.32 -3.79 6.50
CA LEU A 305 -17.50 -4.98 7.33
C LEU A 305 -17.34 -4.71 8.83
N LEU A 306 -16.38 -3.86 9.21
CA LEU A 306 -16.04 -3.53 10.59
C LEU A 306 -16.79 -2.31 11.13
N GLY A 307 -17.49 -1.57 10.26
CA GLY A 307 -18.38 -0.47 10.62
C GLY A 307 -17.71 0.92 10.59
N GLU A 308 -18.52 1.94 10.83
CA GLU A 308 -18.14 3.35 10.69
C GLU A 308 -17.00 3.78 11.64
N SER A 309 -16.96 3.24 12.86
CA SER A 309 -15.89 3.51 13.84
C SER A 309 -14.50 3.09 13.36
N MET A 310 -14.39 2.22 12.34
CA MET A 310 -13.09 1.79 11.82
C MET A 310 -12.26 2.97 11.30
N GLY A 311 -12.88 3.97 10.66
CA GLY A 311 -12.18 5.15 10.14
C GLY A 311 -11.45 5.97 11.21
N ASN A 312 -12.01 6.01 12.43
CA ASN A 312 -11.44 6.76 13.54
C ASN A 312 -10.28 6.03 14.23
N VAL A 313 -10.20 4.70 14.06
CA VAL A 313 -9.33 3.82 14.86
C VAL A 313 -8.21 3.24 14.01
N VAL A 314 -8.51 2.92 12.75
CA VAL A 314 -7.58 2.34 11.77
C VAL A 314 -7.63 3.21 10.52
N PRO A 315 -6.70 4.17 10.36
CA PRO A 315 -6.58 4.97 9.15
C PRO A 315 -6.39 4.08 7.90
N PRO A 316 -6.94 4.47 6.73
CA PRO A 316 -6.83 3.70 5.48
C PRO A 316 -5.41 3.26 5.15
N GLU A 317 -4.45 4.16 5.31
CA GLU A 317 -3.05 3.93 4.99
C GLU A 317 -2.44 2.81 5.85
N ARG A 318 -2.88 2.67 7.11
CA ARG A 318 -2.43 1.59 7.99
C ARG A 318 -3.00 0.25 7.57
N PHE A 319 -4.27 0.20 7.17
CA PHE A 319 -4.87 -1.04 6.67
C PHE A 319 -4.22 -1.48 5.36
N GLU A 320 -3.98 -0.56 4.43
CA GLU A 320 -3.30 -0.84 3.17
C GLU A 320 -1.89 -1.39 3.41
N ALA A 321 -1.13 -0.80 4.35
CA ALA A 321 0.17 -1.30 4.75
C ALA A 321 0.10 -2.73 5.31
N ALA A 322 -0.89 -3.02 6.17
CA ALA A 322 -1.12 -4.35 6.72
C ALA A 322 -1.48 -5.38 5.63
N ARG A 323 -2.34 -4.99 4.69
CA ARG A 323 -2.73 -5.81 3.53
C ARG A 323 -1.52 -6.15 2.66
N ALA A 324 -0.69 -5.16 2.37
CA ALA A 324 0.55 -5.34 1.61
C ALA A 324 1.54 -6.27 2.32
N GLN A 325 1.69 -6.14 3.65
CA GLN A 325 2.53 -7.02 4.47
C GLN A 325 2.02 -8.47 4.49
N ALA A 326 0.71 -8.68 4.41
CA ALA A 326 0.10 -10.00 4.27
C ALA A 326 0.29 -10.63 2.88
N GLY A 327 0.93 -9.93 1.94
CA GLY A 327 1.13 -10.39 0.57
C GLY A 327 -0.13 -10.33 -0.30
N VAL A 328 -1.20 -9.71 0.18
CA VAL A 328 -2.42 -9.50 -0.60
C VAL A 328 -2.24 -8.25 -1.44
N ARG A 329 -2.22 -8.43 -2.77
CA ARG A 329 -2.18 -7.33 -3.73
C ARG A 329 -3.33 -7.48 -4.71
N PHE A 330 -4.03 -6.39 -4.97
CA PHE A 330 -4.99 -6.31 -6.06
C PHE A 330 -4.29 -5.78 -7.29
N TYR A 331 -4.58 -6.45 -8.41
CA TYR A 331 -3.95 -6.15 -9.68
C TYR A 331 -4.96 -5.55 -10.62
N GLU A 332 -4.62 -4.39 -11.15
CA GLU A 332 -5.33 -3.78 -12.26
C GLU A 332 -4.88 -4.43 -13.57
N PHE A 333 -5.76 -4.47 -14.56
CA PHE A 333 -5.40 -4.99 -15.86
C PHE A 333 -5.97 -4.16 -17.00
N TYR A 334 -5.19 -4.08 -18.07
CA TYR A 334 -5.60 -3.50 -19.34
C TYR A 334 -5.27 -4.47 -20.47
N CYS A 335 -6.20 -4.65 -21.39
CA CYS A 335 -5.99 -5.53 -22.54
C CYS A 335 -5.70 -4.73 -23.81
N ALA A 336 -4.81 -5.25 -24.67
CA ALA A 336 -4.54 -4.73 -26.00
C ALA A 336 -4.30 -5.87 -26.99
N ALA A 337 -4.87 -5.78 -28.19
CA ALA A 337 -4.56 -6.73 -29.27
C ALA A 337 -3.20 -6.42 -29.91
N GLU A 338 -2.38 -7.46 -30.06
CA GLU A 338 -1.15 -7.42 -30.84
C GLU A 338 -1.44 -7.90 -32.26
N ARG A 339 -1.00 -7.14 -33.26
CA ARG A 339 -1.26 -7.43 -34.67
C ARG A 339 0.02 -7.67 -35.44
N ASP A 340 -0.04 -8.53 -36.44
CA ASP A 340 1.04 -8.70 -37.42
C ASP A 340 0.99 -7.62 -38.51
N GLY A 341 1.95 -7.67 -39.45
CA GLY A 341 2.01 -6.75 -40.58
C GLY A 341 0.83 -6.83 -41.55
N ASP A 342 0.04 -7.91 -41.50
CA ASP A 342 -1.19 -8.09 -42.28
C ASP A 342 -2.44 -7.67 -41.49
N GLY A 343 -2.27 -7.09 -40.29
CA GLY A 343 -3.35 -6.60 -39.43
C GLY A 343 -4.09 -7.69 -38.65
N ARG A 344 -3.66 -8.95 -38.72
CA ARG A 344 -4.28 -10.09 -38.02
C ARG A 344 -3.81 -10.15 -36.57
N ILE A 345 -4.68 -10.62 -35.68
CA ILE A 345 -4.36 -10.72 -34.26
C ILE A 345 -3.42 -11.90 -34.02
N VAL A 346 -2.25 -11.61 -33.46
CA VAL A 346 -1.23 -12.61 -33.11
C VAL A 346 -1.36 -13.03 -31.64
N ALA A 347 -1.74 -12.09 -30.78
CA ALA A 347 -1.97 -12.32 -29.36
C ALA A 347 -2.82 -11.19 -28.76
N VAL A 348 -3.37 -11.41 -27.56
CA VAL A 348 -3.88 -10.33 -26.72
C VAL A 348 -2.94 -10.16 -25.53
N ARG A 349 -2.40 -8.95 -25.38
CA ARG A 349 -1.58 -8.56 -24.24
C ARG A 349 -2.49 -8.09 -23.12
N VAL A 350 -2.34 -8.67 -21.93
CA VAL A 350 -2.96 -8.23 -20.68
C VAL A 350 -1.86 -7.60 -19.84
N GLN A 351 -1.80 -6.27 -19.87
CA GLN A 351 -0.90 -5.50 -19.02
C GLN A 351 -1.46 -5.52 -17.60
N ILE A 352 -0.61 -5.87 -16.62
CA ILE A 352 -1.00 -5.97 -15.22
C ILE A 352 -0.24 -4.89 -14.44
N GLY A 353 -0.98 -4.11 -13.66
CA GLY A 353 -0.46 -3.09 -12.74
C GLY A 353 -0.89 -3.37 -11.31
N ILE A 354 -0.26 -2.70 -10.35
CA ILE A 354 -0.66 -2.77 -8.93
C ILE A 354 -1.46 -1.50 -8.64
N ALA A 355 -2.68 -1.64 -8.10
CA ALA A 355 -3.61 -0.52 -7.92
C ALA A 355 -3.02 0.66 -7.10
N ASP A 356 -2.10 0.35 -6.18
CA ASP A 356 -1.49 1.32 -5.26
C ASP A 356 -0.03 1.67 -5.64
N ASP A 357 0.49 1.20 -6.78
CA ASP A 357 1.87 1.43 -7.23
C ASP A 357 1.94 1.55 -8.76
N GLU A 358 1.73 2.77 -9.27
CA GLU A 358 1.80 3.10 -10.70
C GLU A 358 3.19 2.82 -11.32
N THR A 359 4.24 2.72 -10.50
CA THR A 359 5.59 2.41 -10.96
C THR A 359 5.86 0.91 -11.10
N ALA A 360 5.07 0.05 -10.45
CA ALA A 360 5.20 -1.38 -10.53
C ALA A 360 4.47 -1.95 -11.76
N VAL A 361 5.16 -1.97 -12.90
CA VAL A 361 4.70 -2.68 -14.10
C VAL A 361 5.10 -4.14 -14.00
N LEU A 362 4.13 -5.03 -13.80
CA LEU A 362 4.38 -6.48 -13.87
C LEU A 362 4.55 -6.93 -15.33
N PRO A 363 5.25 -8.05 -15.59
CA PRO A 363 5.34 -8.63 -16.92
C PRO A 363 3.94 -8.86 -17.49
N ALA A 364 3.67 -8.32 -18.68
CA ALA A 364 2.39 -8.48 -19.33
C ALA A 364 2.10 -9.97 -19.59
N LEU A 365 0.90 -10.41 -19.26
CA LEU A 365 0.42 -11.72 -19.64
C LEU A 365 0.06 -11.70 -21.12
N ARG A 366 0.56 -12.67 -21.89
CA ARG A 366 0.32 -12.75 -23.33
C ARG A 366 -0.58 -13.94 -23.66
N LEU A 367 -1.79 -13.67 -24.14
CA LEU A 367 -2.76 -14.67 -24.58
C LEU A 367 -2.48 -15.00 -26.05
N GLU A 368 -1.66 -16.03 -26.29
CA GLU A 368 -1.07 -16.32 -27.60
C GLU A 368 -2.02 -16.95 -28.62
N SER A 369 -3.22 -17.35 -28.21
CA SER A 369 -4.20 -17.97 -29.09
C SER A 369 -5.62 -17.44 -28.86
N ARG A 370 -6.44 -17.55 -29.90
CA ARG A 370 -7.87 -17.23 -29.82
C ARG A 370 -8.58 -18.05 -28.74
N ALA A 371 -8.20 -19.32 -28.57
CA ALA A 371 -8.76 -20.19 -27.55
C ALA A 371 -8.43 -19.69 -26.13
N THR A 372 -7.17 -19.30 -25.86
CA THR A 372 -6.78 -18.74 -24.56
C THR A 372 -7.42 -17.38 -24.28
N ALA A 373 -7.57 -16.53 -25.30
CA ALA A 373 -8.27 -15.26 -25.17
C ALA A 373 -9.77 -15.43 -24.91
N HIS A 374 -10.39 -16.43 -25.54
CA HIS A 374 -11.78 -16.80 -25.27
C HIS A 374 -11.94 -17.33 -23.84
N ALA A 375 -11.05 -18.20 -23.36
CA ALA A 375 -11.09 -18.67 -21.98
C ALA A 375 -10.97 -17.52 -20.95
N PHE A 376 -10.08 -16.55 -21.20
CA PHE A 376 -9.95 -15.35 -20.37
C PHE A 376 -11.23 -14.51 -20.38
N MET A 377 -11.79 -14.28 -21.57
CA MET A 377 -13.04 -13.55 -21.75
C MET A 377 -14.20 -14.23 -20.99
N ASN A 378 -14.31 -15.56 -21.05
CA ASN A 378 -15.37 -16.28 -20.33
C ASN A 378 -15.22 -16.18 -18.81
N ALA A 379 -13.99 -16.22 -18.29
CA ALA A 379 -13.73 -16.00 -16.86
C ALA A 379 -14.11 -14.58 -16.42
N LEU A 380 -13.77 -13.58 -17.23
CA LEU A 380 -14.14 -12.18 -17.02
C LEU A 380 -15.68 -11.98 -17.05
N ALA A 381 -16.35 -12.55 -18.05
CA ALA A 381 -17.79 -12.48 -18.20
C ALA A 381 -18.52 -13.14 -17.02
N ALA A 382 -18.10 -14.34 -16.62
CA ALA A 382 -18.69 -15.05 -15.49
C ALA A 382 -18.57 -14.26 -14.18
N ALA A 383 -17.44 -13.56 -13.98
CA ALA A 383 -17.24 -12.73 -12.80
C ALA A 383 -18.11 -11.47 -12.81
N LEU A 384 -18.26 -10.82 -13.96
CA LEU A 384 -19.17 -9.69 -14.13
C LEU A 384 -20.65 -10.10 -13.91
N ASP A 385 -21.07 -11.22 -14.50
CA ASP A 385 -22.43 -11.76 -14.34
C ASP A 385 -22.70 -12.15 -12.88
N GLY A 386 -21.69 -12.67 -12.18
CA GLY A 386 -21.75 -13.02 -10.76
C GLY A 386 -21.70 -11.81 -9.82
N SER A 387 -21.51 -10.58 -10.33
CA SER A 387 -21.20 -9.39 -9.53
C SER A 387 -20.01 -9.61 -8.58
N GLU A 388 -19.06 -10.45 -9.01
CA GLU A 388 -17.83 -10.70 -8.25
C GLU A 388 -16.90 -9.50 -8.40
N PRO A 389 -16.17 -9.09 -7.36
CA PRO A 389 -15.30 -7.91 -7.43
C PRO A 389 -13.93 -8.23 -8.06
N CYS A 390 -13.57 -9.51 -8.20
CA CYS A 390 -12.40 -9.99 -8.92
C CYS A 390 -12.65 -11.34 -9.57
N PHE A 391 -11.71 -11.75 -10.43
CA PHE A 391 -11.60 -13.13 -10.88
C PHE A 391 -10.16 -13.60 -10.85
N ARG A 392 -9.98 -14.91 -10.69
CA ARG A 392 -8.65 -15.52 -10.64
C ARG A 392 -8.26 -16.01 -12.03
N TRP A 393 -7.07 -15.61 -12.47
CA TRP A 393 -6.47 -16.09 -13.71
C TRP A 393 -5.06 -16.61 -13.43
N GLY A 394 -4.88 -17.93 -13.51
CA GLY A 394 -3.64 -18.58 -13.09
C GLY A 394 -3.35 -18.34 -11.60
N ARG A 395 -2.24 -17.66 -11.30
CA ARG A 395 -1.82 -17.32 -9.92
C ARG A 395 -2.16 -15.89 -9.50
N GLN A 396 -2.81 -15.13 -10.37
CA GLN A 396 -3.13 -13.72 -10.15
C GLN A 396 -4.62 -13.54 -9.88
N THR A 397 -4.94 -12.64 -8.96
CA THR A 397 -6.30 -12.17 -8.70
C THR A 397 -6.47 -10.81 -9.35
N LEU A 398 -7.24 -10.75 -10.43
CA LEU A 398 -7.44 -9.53 -11.22
C LEU A 398 -8.70 -8.81 -10.76
N GLU A 399 -8.57 -7.51 -10.52
CA GLU A 399 -9.65 -6.67 -10.02
C GLU A 399 -10.56 -6.15 -11.14
N LEU A 400 -11.87 -6.20 -10.91
CA LEU A 400 -12.88 -5.67 -11.81
C LEU A 400 -13.16 -4.20 -11.47
N ARG A 401 -12.71 -3.28 -12.33
CA ARG A 401 -13.00 -1.84 -12.19
C ARG A 401 -14.20 -1.44 -13.06
N GLY A 402 -14.56 -0.15 -13.02
CA GLY A 402 -15.69 0.40 -13.77
C GLY A 402 -15.58 0.23 -15.29
N ASP A 403 -14.37 0.03 -15.83
CA ASP A 403 -14.10 -0.20 -17.25
C ASP A 403 -14.10 -1.70 -17.64
N ALA A 404 -14.34 -2.61 -16.70
CA ALA A 404 -14.30 -4.06 -16.95
C ALA A 404 -15.30 -4.50 -18.03
N ALA A 405 -16.49 -3.89 -18.07
CA ALA A 405 -17.50 -4.17 -19.10
C ALA A 405 -17.06 -3.70 -20.50
N GLU A 406 -16.39 -2.55 -20.59
CA GLU A 406 -15.81 -2.06 -21.84
C GLU A 406 -14.66 -2.98 -22.30
N THR A 407 -13.81 -3.40 -21.36
CA THR A 407 -12.73 -4.35 -21.63
C THR A 407 -13.27 -5.69 -22.13
N LEU A 408 -14.37 -6.20 -21.56
CA LEU A 408 -15.05 -7.38 -22.05
C LEU A 408 -15.58 -7.18 -23.48
N GLN A 409 -16.19 -6.04 -23.78
CA GLN A 409 -16.68 -5.72 -25.12
C GLN A 409 -15.54 -5.64 -26.16
N ARG A 410 -14.40 -5.06 -25.78
CA ARG A 410 -13.18 -5.04 -26.63
C ARG A 410 -12.68 -6.45 -26.92
N LEU A 411 -12.66 -7.34 -25.92
CA LEU A 411 -12.28 -8.75 -26.08
C LEU A 411 -13.21 -9.49 -27.04
N TYR A 412 -14.53 -9.28 -26.94
CA TYR A 412 -15.49 -9.81 -27.92
C TYR A 412 -15.18 -9.35 -29.34
N GLY A 413 -14.87 -8.07 -29.52
CA GLY A 413 -14.45 -7.50 -30.81
C GLY A 413 -13.23 -8.23 -31.36
N TRP A 414 -12.15 -8.32 -30.59
CA TRP A 414 -10.91 -9.00 -31.02
C TRP A 414 -11.10 -10.49 -31.30
N LEU A 415 -11.99 -11.18 -30.59
CA LEU A 415 -12.29 -12.59 -30.87
C LEU A 415 -13.08 -12.79 -32.17
N ALA A 416 -13.73 -11.75 -32.71
CA ALA A 416 -14.41 -11.79 -34.00
C ALA A 416 -13.48 -11.47 -35.19
N GLU A 417 -12.30 -10.93 -34.93
CA GLU A 417 -11.32 -10.59 -35.96
C GLU A 417 -10.50 -11.79 -36.44
N PRO A 418 -9.82 -11.71 -37.60
CA PRO A 418 -8.94 -12.77 -38.08
C PRO A 418 -7.69 -12.92 -37.20
N TRP A 419 -7.41 -14.15 -36.72
CA TRP A 419 -6.19 -14.47 -35.96
C TRP A 419 -5.11 -15.08 -36.84
N SER A 420 -3.85 -14.73 -36.58
CA SER A 420 -2.69 -15.30 -37.27
C SER A 420 -2.59 -16.80 -36.96
N GLY A 421 -2.49 -17.63 -38.01
CA GLY A 421 -2.47 -19.09 -37.89
C GLY A 421 -3.84 -19.76 -38.05
N GLU A 422 -4.95 -19.01 -38.11
CA GLU A 422 -6.22 -19.57 -38.55
C GLU A 422 -6.24 -19.76 -40.08
N PRO A 423 -6.72 -20.92 -40.58
CA PRO A 423 -6.86 -21.12 -42.01
C PRO A 423 -7.87 -20.11 -42.57
N THR A 424 -7.39 -19.21 -43.42
CA THR A 424 -8.16 -18.09 -43.99
C THR A 424 -9.19 -18.52 -45.05
N LEU A 425 -9.45 -19.83 -45.20
CA LEU A 425 -10.45 -20.35 -46.12
C LEU A 425 -11.27 -21.43 -45.42
N THR A 426 -12.58 -21.23 -45.39
CA THR A 426 -13.57 -22.25 -45.05
C THR A 426 -13.83 -23.16 -46.25
N TYR A 427 -14.32 -24.38 -46.00
CA TYR A 427 -14.68 -25.31 -47.08
C TYR A 427 -15.71 -24.72 -48.05
N GLY A 428 -16.64 -23.88 -47.55
CA GLY A 428 -17.62 -23.18 -48.39
C GLY A 428 -16.99 -22.25 -49.41
N GLU A 429 -15.97 -21.48 -49.02
CA GLU A 429 -15.22 -20.59 -49.91
C GLU A 429 -14.39 -21.35 -50.94
N LEU A 430 -13.93 -22.56 -50.59
CA LEU A 430 -13.26 -23.50 -51.51
C LEU A 430 -14.21 -24.19 -52.50
N ALA A 431 -15.44 -24.46 -52.08
CA ALA A 431 -16.46 -25.12 -52.88
C ALA A 431 -17.16 -24.16 -53.85
N GLU A 432 -17.05 -22.84 -53.61
CA GLU A 432 -17.62 -21.81 -54.45
C GLU A 432 -16.79 -21.61 -55.73
N LEU A 433 -17.24 -22.24 -56.82
CA LEU A 433 -16.58 -22.24 -58.14
C LEU A 433 -16.41 -20.83 -58.73
N SER A 434 -17.20 -19.86 -58.28
CA SER A 434 -17.10 -18.42 -58.61
C SER A 434 -15.75 -17.80 -58.22
N ASN A 435 -15.10 -18.34 -57.19
CA ASN A 435 -13.82 -17.85 -56.67
C ASN A 435 -12.62 -18.36 -57.48
N TYR A 436 -12.84 -19.25 -58.45
CA TYR A 436 -11.81 -19.72 -59.38
C TYR A 436 -11.85 -18.86 -60.64
N ALA A 437 -10.78 -18.11 -60.89
CA ALA A 437 -10.67 -17.22 -62.03
C ALA A 437 -10.90 -17.94 -63.38
N PRO A 438 -11.43 -17.25 -64.41
CA PRO A 438 -11.54 -17.80 -65.76
C PRO A 438 -10.19 -18.32 -66.25
N ARG A 439 -10.17 -19.51 -66.87
CA ARG A 439 -8.93 -20.19 -67.29
C ARG A 439 -8.05 -19.34 -68.22
N VAL A 440 -8.62 -18.39 -68.96
CA VAL A 440 -7.91 -17.47 -69.85
C VAL A 440 -8.39 -16.05 -69.60
N LEU A 441 -7.48 -15.15 -69.19
CA LEU A 441 -7.78 -13.73 -68.93
C LEU A 441 -7.30 -12.80 -70.08
N GLY A 442 -6.69 -13.37 -71.13
CA GLY A 442 -6.13 -12.65 -72.28
C GLY A 442 -4.68 -13.03 -72.58
N ILE A 443 -4.11 -12.46 -73.64
CA ILE A 443 -2.68 -12.59 -74.01
C ILE A 443 -1.95 -11.33 -73.49
N GLY A 444 -1.01 -11.53 -72.56
CA GLY A 444 -0.24 -10.45 -71.91
C GLY A 444 0.80 -11.02 -70.94
N ALA A 445 1.57 -10.15 -70.27
CA ALA A 445 2.62 -10.57 -69.34
C ALA A 445 2.06 -11.44 -68.19
N HIS A 446 2.74 -12.55 -67.91
CA HIS A 446 2.29 -13.56 -66.93
C HIS A 446 2.25 -12.98 -65.51
N GLN A 447 1.06 -12.80 -64.97
CA GLN A 447 0.87 -12.53 -63.54
C GLN A 447 0.98 -13.83 -62.74
N PRO A 448 1.77 -13.88 -61.65
CA PRO A 448 1.85 -15.08 -60.82
C PRO A 448 0.47 -15.44 -60.28
N ARG A 449 -0.04 -16.62 -60.65
CA ARG A 449 -1.29 -17.15 -60.13
C ARG A 449 -0.99 -18.13 -59.01
N TYR A 450 -1.66 -17.95 -57.88
CA TYR A 450 -1.63 -18.88 -56.75
C TYR A 450 -2.88 -19.73 -56.80
N VAL A 451 -2.71 -21.04 -56.92
CA VAL A 451 -3.84 -21.97 -56.90
C VAL A 451 -3.87 -22.63 -55.52
N PRO A 452 -5.01 -22.53 -54.79
CA PRO A 452 -5.17 -23.29 -53.56
C PRO A 452 -5.23 -24.78 -53.90
N TYR A 453 -4.49 -25.60 -53.16
CA TYR A 453 -4.60 -27.06 -53.24
C TYR A 453 -4.83 -27.65 -51.85
N LEU A 454 -5.53 -28.78 -51.82
CA LEU A 454 -5.78 -29.56 -50.62
C LEU A 454 -4.52 -30.36 -50.27
N ALA A 455 -3.91 -30.05 -49.14
CA ALA A 455 -2.83 -30.81 -48.55
C ALA A 455 -3.35 -31.62 -47.36
N ARG A 456 -2.84 -32.84 -47.17
CA ARG A 456 -3.14 -33.60 -45.96
C ARG A 456 -2.43 -32.94 -44.77
N LYS A 457 -3.11 -32.93 -43.63
CA LYS A 457 -2.52 -32.48 -42.35
C LYS A 457 -1.58 -33.56 -41.79
N ASP A 458 -1.96 -34.83 -41.95
CA ASP A 458 -1.20 -36.01 -41.58
C ASP A 458 -1.19 -37.03 -42.74
N ASP A 459 0.00 -37.45 -43.16
CA ASP A 459 0.21 -38.39 -44.28
C ASP A 459 -0.19 -39.83 -43.94
N GLY A 460 -0.32 -40.16 -42.64
CA GLY A 460 -0.74 -41.47 -42.15
C GLY A 460 -2.26 -41.67 -42.08
N GLN A 461 -3.04 -40.60 -42.22
CA GLN A 461 -4.50 -40.66 -42.25
C GLN A 461 -5.04 -40.54 -43.69
N GLY A 462 -6.14 -41.23 -43.98
CA GLY A 462 -6.76 -41.29 -45.31
C GLY A 462 -7.30 -39.94 -45.78
N TRP A 463 -7.88 -39.94 -46.99
CA TRP A 463 -8.53 -38.77 -47.58
C TRP A 463 -9.91 -38.53 -46.94
N VAL A 464 -9.93 -38.08 -45.68
CA VAL A 464 -11.16 -37.72 -44.93
C VAL A 464 -11.24 -36.21 -44.71
N PRO A 465 -12.44 -35.60 -44.73
CA PRO A 465 -12.62 -34.14 -44.65
C PRO A 465 -11.88 -33.48 -43.49
N GLU A 466 -11.77 -34.14 -42.34
CA GLU A 466 -11.10 -33.60 -41.15
C GLU A 466 -9.57 -33.49 -41.31
N ASN A 467 -8.98 -34.31 -42.19
CA ASN A 467 -7.53 -34.43 -42.42
C ASN A 467 -6.99 -33.52 -43.53
N PHE A 468 -7.77 -32.55 -44.03
CA PHE A 468 -7.29 -31.60 -45.04
C PHE A 468 -7.04 -30.20 -44.48
N GLY A 469 -5.98 -29.57 -44.97
CA GLY A 469 -5.72 -28.14 -44.86
C GLY A 469 -5.42 -27.57 -46.26
N VAL A 470 -5.76 -26.30 -46.48
CA VAL A 470 -5.55 -25.67 -47.79
C VAL A 470 -4.23 -24.92 -47.78
N ARG A 471 -3.36 -25.22 -48.74
CA ARG A 471 -2.09 -24.53 -48.96
C ARG A 471 -2.10 -23.85 -50.32
N ARG A 472 -1.29 -22.79 -50.49
CA ARG A 472 -1.12 -22.11 -51.78
C ARG A 472 0.22 -22.49 -52.39
N GLN A 473 0.23 -22.87 -53.66
CA GLN A 473 1.46 -23.06 -54.43
C GLN A 473 1.49 -22.08 -55.60
N PRO A 474 2.62 -21.40 -55.87
CA PRO A 474 2.78 -20.61 -57.08
C PRO A 474 2.79 -21.52 -58.32
N CYS A 475 1.96 -21.21 -59.31
CA CYS A 475 2.01 -21.90 -60.60
C CYS A 475 3.11 -21.28 -61.48
N HIS A 476 4.13 -22.05 -61.81
CA HIS A 476 5.10 -21.67 -62.84
C HIS A 476 4.54 -21.99 -64.22
N GLY A 477 4.39 -20.97 -65.08
CA GLY A 477 3.92 -21.13 -66.45
C GLY A 477 4.91 -21.91 -67.32
N TYR A 478 4.40 -22.91 -68.04
CA TYR A 478 5.16 -23.73 -69.00
C TYR A 478 5.47 -22.90 -70.25
N ARG A 479 6.73 -22.57 -70.51
CA ARG A 479 7.16 -21.92 -71.77
C ARG A 479 7.45 -23.03 -72.79
N ARG A 480 6.62 -23.19 -73.83
CA ARG A 480 6.93 -24.09 -74.96
C ARG A 480 8.17 -23.55 -75.67
N ALA A 481 9.18 -24.41 -75.86
CA ALA A 481 10.30 -24.13 -76.75
C ALA A 481 9.81 -24.18 -78.20
N ASP A 482 10.09 -23.15 -78.98
CA ASP A 482 9.83 -23.12 -80.40
C ASP A 482 10.74 -24.16 -81.10
N HIS A 483 10.13 -25.11 -81.78
CA HIS A 483 10.81 -26.03 -82.68
C HIS A 483 10.83 -25.40 -84.08
N ASP A 484 11.95 -24.75 -84.44
CA ASP A 484 12.29 -24.53 -85.84
C ASP A 484 12.82 -25.84 -86.44
N ALA A 485 12.27 -26.18 -87.60
CA ALA A 485 12.54 -27.41 -88.32
C ALA A 485 13.79 -27.30 -89.21
N ASP A 486 14.67 -28.31 -89.13
CA ASP A 486 15.55 -28.71 -90.23
C ASP A 486 15.44 -30.25 -90.42
N PRO A 487 15.02 -30.75 -91.60
CA PRO A 487 14.83 -32.16 -91.84
C PRO A 487 16.08 -32.78 -92.49
N ARG A 488 16.98 -33.38 -91.69
CA ARG A 488 17.82 -34.55 -92.05
C ARG A 488 18.86 -34.89 -90.96
N GLY A 489 18.93 -36.18 -90.60
CA GLY A 489 19.95 -36.78 -89.72
C GLY A 489 19.50 -36.83 -88.25
N GLY A 490 19.50 -37.94 -87.52
CA GLY A 490 20.43 -39.08 -87.50
C GLY A 490 20.99 -39.16 -86.08
N HIS A 491 20.60 -40.18 -85.32
CA HIS A 491 20.93 -40.40 -83.89
C HIS A 491 22.38 -40.12 -83.47
N ARG A 492 22.54 -39.37 -82.36
CA ARG A 492 23.43 -39.56 -81.19
C ARG A 492 23.40 -38.24 -80.39
N GLY A 493 23.12 -38.19 -79.09
CA GLY A 493 24.00 -38.63 -78.01
C GLY A 493 24.60 -37.40 -77.32
N THR A 494 24.44 -37.35 -75.99
CA THR A 494 25.24 -36.61 -74.99
C THR A 494 25.18 -35.07 -74.88
N GLU A 495 24.63 -34.66 -73.72
CA GLU A 495 25.26 -33.82 -72.67
C GLU A 495 25.69 -32.37 -72.93
N GLY A 496 25.29 -31.53 -71.96
CA GLY A 496 25.88 -30.24 -71.63
C GLY A 496 24.83 -29.13 -71.53
N LEU A 497 24.71 -28.31 -70.50
CA LEU A 497 25.38 -28.09 -69.21
C LEU A 497 24.32 -27.33 -68.37
N ALA A 498 23.96 -27.79 -67.16
CA ALA A 498 24.59 -27.43 -65.88
C ALA A 498 24.51 -25.92 -65.49
N CYS A 499 23.62 -25.65 -64.54
CA CYS A 499 23.75 -24.75 -63.38
C CYS A 499 22.66 -25.23 -62.39
N ASN A 500 22.89 -26.10 -61.38
CA ASN A 500 23.81 -26.02 -60.23
C ASN A 500 23.74 -24.63 -59.56
N GLU A 501 23.46 -24.42 -58.28
CA GLU A 501 23.35 -25.20 -57.02
C GLU A 501 22.47 -24.33 -56.06
N ALA A 502 21.85 -24.74 -54.95
CA ALA A 502 22.20 -25.67 -53.87
C ALA A 502 20.88 -26.10 -53.16
N ARG A 503 20.62 -27.41 -52.92
CA ARG A 503 20.97 -28.24 -51.74
C ARG A 503 20.38 -27.66 -50.44
N ASP A 504 19.49 -28.37 -49.73
CA ASP A 504 19.87 -29.54 -48.93
C ASP A 504 18.87 -30.71 -48.86
N ARG A 505 19.46 -31.86 -48.55
CA ARG A 505 18.99 -33.22 -48.79
C ARG A 505 18.25 -33.82 -47.60
N CYS A 506 17.15 -34.48 -47.93
CA CYS A 506 16.57 -35.62 -47.22
C CYS A 506 17.52 -36.83 -47.27
N PRO A 507 17.72 -37.57 -46.16
CA PRO A 507 18.18 -38.94 -46.21
C PRO A 507 17.06 -39.90 -45.82
N ILE A 508 16.55 -40.64 -46.80
CA ILE A 508 15.98 -41.98 -46.59
C ILE A 508 17.15 -42.96 -46.78
N GLN A 509 17.55 -43.65 -45.72
CA GLN A 509 18.38 -44.86 -45.82
C GLN A 509 17.67 -46.02 -45.14
N ALA A 510 17.46 -47.08 -45.90
CA ALA A 510 17.05 -48.39 -45.43
C ALA A 510 18.29 -49.31 -45.26
N GLY A 511 18.36 -49.99 -44.11
CA GLY A 511 18.87 -51.36 -43.96
C GLY A 511 20.35 -51.58 -43.61
N ARG A 512 20.62 -52.20 -42.44
CA ARG A 512 21.29 -53.53 -42.34
C ARG A 512 21.36 -54.07 -40.89
N LEU A 513 21.20 -55.40 -40.81
CA LEU A 513 21.41 -56.29 -39.68
C LEU A 513 22.90 -56.63 -39.46
N ALA A 514 23.35 -56.68 -38.21
CA ALA A 514 24.36 -57.56 -37.58
C ALA A 514 24.56 -57.02 -36.13
N GLY A 515 24.25 -57.73 -35.04
CA GLY A 515 24.95 -58.90 -34.52
C GLY A 515 25.71 -58.50 -33.23
N GLY A 516 25.26 -58.96 -32.05
CA GLY A 516 25.92 -58.64 -30.77
C GLY A 516 25.15 -59.09 -29.54
N SER A 517 25.55 -60.22 -28.97
CA SER A 517 25.06 -60.91 -27.77
C SER A 517 25.36 -60.16 -26.45
N VAL A 518 24.54 -60.38 -25.40
CA VAL A 518 24.93 -60.90 -24.04
C VAL A 518 23.92 -60.47 -22.94
N VAL A 519 23.21 -61.48 -22.39
CA VAL A 519 22.77 -61.69 -20.96
C VAL A 519 21.73 -60.72 -20.34
N GLY A 520 20.65 -61.14 -19.67
CA GLY A 520 20.23 -62.47 -19.20
C GLY A 520 18.82 -62.49 -18.58
N ARG A 521 18.38 -63.73 -18.30
CA ARG A 521 17.40 -64.29 -17.33
C ARG A 521 16.52 -63.30 -16.53
N GLY A 522 15.23 -63.53 -16.28
CA GLY A 522 14.46 -64.76 -16.40
C GLY A 522 12.96 -64.59 -16.09
N CYS A 523 12.22 -65.67 -16.36
CA CYS A 523 10.80 -65.89 -16.12
C CYS A 523 10.45 -66.11 -14.64
N CYS A 524 9.20 -65.79 -14.27
CA CYS A 524 8.24 -66.54 -13.43
C CYS A 524 7.04 -65.59 -13.17
N ALA A 525 5.83 -65.80 -13.70
CA ALA A 525 4.80 -66.81 -13.40
C ALA A 525 3.95 -66.55 -12.12
N GLY A 526 2.61 -66.58 -12.26
CA GLY A 526 1.62 -66.77 -11.17
C GLY A 526 0.64 -65.60 -10.98
N GLN A 527 -0.53 -65.57 -11.64
CA GLN A 527 -1.84 -66.07 -11.17
C GLN A 527 -2.41 -65.39 -9.89
N HIS A 528 -3.49 -64.61 -10.00
CA HIS A 528 -4.84 -64.98 -9.51
C HIS A 528 -5.88 -63.83 -9.62
N LEU A 529 -7.03 -64.16 -10.23
CA LEU A 529 -8.33 -63.50 -10.09
C LEU A 529 -8.97 -63.80 -8.72
N PRO A 530 -9.93 -62.97 -8.27
CA PRO A 530 -11.34 -63.38 -8.18
C PRO A 530 -12.27 -62.25 -8.74
N ARG A 531 -13.27 -62.45 -9.61
CA ARG A 531 -14.58 -63.15 -9.59
C ARG A 531 -15.56 -62.78 -8.43
N GLY A 532 -16.69 -62.17 -8.83
CA GLY A 532 -18.01 -62.14 -8.15
C GLY A 532 -18.51 -60.71 -7.83
N ASN A 533 -19.29 -59.96 -8.65
CA ASN A 533 -20.69 -60.13 -9.17
C ASN A 533 -21.78 -60.06 -8.06
N PRO A 534 -23.09 -59.76 -8.30
CA PRO A 534 -23.81 -58.90 -9.27
C PRO A 534 -24.90 -57.98 -8.60
N ARG A 535 -25.55 -57.10 -9.40
CA ARG A 535 -27.02 -56.73 -9.45
C ARG A 535 -27.14 -55.26 -9.91
N ALA A 536 -27.48 -54.90 -11.15
CA ALA A 536 -28.58 -55.23 -12.07
C ALA A 536 -29.89 -54.43 -11.83
N TYR A 537 -30.33 -53.79 -12.94
CA TYR A 537 -31.66 -53.23 -13.26
C TYR A 537 -32.09 -51.95 -12.49
N CYS A 538 -32.77 -50.95 -13.06
CA CYS A 538 -33.57 -50.85 -14.28
C CYS A 538 -33.89 -49.37 -14.60
N ARG A 539 -33.97 -49.03 -15.90
CA ARG A 539 -34.90 -48.09 -16.61
C ARG A 539 -34.99 -46.61 -16.16
N PHE A 540 -34.65 -45.66 -17.04
CA PHE A 540 -35.50 -45.06 -18.11
C PHE A 540 -36.80 -44.41 -17.61
N ALA A 541 -36.89 -43.09 -17.72
CA ALA A 541 -37.84 -42.37 -18.59
C ALA A 541 -37.96 -40.89 -18.15
N GLY A 542 -37.99 -39.97 -19.13
CA GLY A 542 -38.27 -38.55 -18.93
C GLY A 542 -37.36 -37.68 -19.77
#